data_AF-A0A3A8GER0-F1
#
_entry.id   AF-A0A3A8GER0-F1
#
_cell.length_a   1.000
_cell.length_b   1.000
_cell.length_c   1.000
_cell.angle_alpha   90.00
_cell.angle_beta   90.00
_cell.angle_gamma   90.00
#
_symmetry.space_group_name_H-M   'P 1'
#
loop_
_entity.id
_entity.type
_entity.pdbx_description
1 polymer ?
#
loop_
_entity_poly.entity_id
_entity_poly.type
_entity_poly.pdbx_seq_one_letter_code
_entity_poly.pdbx_strand_id
1 'polypeptide(L)'
;MTSPSRQEVEHLHDRMMSHDPTATHDVFDTFMDPLIRSLRRYLGCSPDDANASAADAVFAYLRQPERFDARQSTLWNYLSQIARRRAHDSHRTRTAREKREKNPLTILEVHPPAPNNGLEGFVIAKQLLERLEERIKEAGLPQRDIAGIRVIVLHQGRVPAEEMADALGLSHLPPGERLHEVRRHTERLKRLLRSLYMEDSDVDS
;
A
#
# COMPACT_ATOMS: atom_id res chain seq x y z
N MET A 1 0.99 28.59 -19.09
CA MET A 1 -0.06 29.43 -18.48
C MET A 1 0.19 29.54 -16.98
N THR A 2 0.23 30.77 -16.52
CA THR A 2 0.63 31.29 -15.19
C THR A 2 -0.34 30.83 -14.10
N SER A 3 0.10 30.80 -12.84
CA SER A 3 -0.80 30.56 -11.69
C SER A 3 -2.00 31.51 -11.74
N PRO A 4 -3.21 31.07 -11.32
CA PRO A 4 -4.41 31.90 -11.33
C PRO A 4 -4.21 33.17 -10.50
N SER A 5 -4.78 34.28 -10.94
CA SER A 5 -4.64 35.56 -10.26
C SER A 5 -5.42 35.56 -8.94
N ARG A 6 -5.01 36.39 -7.98
CA ARG A 6 -5.63 36.42 -6.64
C ARG A 6 -7.13 36.74 -6.69
N GLN A 7 -7.55 37.62 -7.59
CA GLN A 7 -8.96 38.05 -7.72
C GLN A 7 -9.85 36.94 -8.29
N GLU A 8 -9.38 36.19 -9.29
CA GLU A 8 -10.10 35.03 -9.83
C GLU A 8 -10.32 33.96 -8.75
N VAL A 9 -9.30 33.76 -7.91
CA VAL A 9 -9.33 32.78 -6.82
C VAL A 9 -10.32 33.17 -5.71
N GLU A 10 -10.34 34.44 -5.31
CA GLU A 10 -11.30 34.95 -4.31
C GLU A 10 -12.73 34.84 -4.84
N HIS A 11 -12.96 35.20 -6.10
CA HIS A 11 -14.26 35.07 -6.75
C HIS A 11 -14.76 33.60 -6.82
N LEU A 12 -13.87 32.66 -7.14
CA LEU A 12 -14.19 31.23 -7.14
C LEU A 12 -14.56 30.72 -5.73
N HIS A 13 -13.88 31.21 -4.70
CA HIS A 13 -14.22 30.85 -3.32
C HIS A 13 -15.61 31.38 -2.92
N ASP A 14 -15.92 32.62 -3.25
CA ASP A 14 -17.24 33.22 -2.96
C ASP A 14 -18.38 32.47 -3.67
N ARG A 15 -18.15 32.04 -4.92
CA ARG A 15 -19.09 31.20 -5.67
C ARG A 15 -19.29 29.82 -5.02
N MET A 16 -18.21 29.19 -4.54
CA MET A 16 -18.30 27.94 -3.78
C MET A 16 -19.12 28.11 -2.49
N MET A 17 -18.90 29.20 -1.75
CA MET A 17 -19.65 29.51 -0.53
C MET A 17 -21.13 29.80 -0.81
N SER A 18 -21.44 30.34 -1.99
CA SER A 18 -22.81 30.58 -2.46
C SER A 18 -23.50 29.34 -3.03
N HIS A 19 -22.84 28.17 -2.97
CA HIS A 19 -23.35 26.88 -3.46
C HIS A 19 -23.70 26.89 -4.95
N ASP A 20 -22.94 27.67 -5.75
CA ASP A 20 -23.06 27.65 -7.21
C ASP A 20 -22.68 26.25 -7.73
N PRO A 21 -23.59 25.55 -8.45
CA PRO A 21 -23.35 24.19 -8.93
C PRO A 21 -22.17 24.10 -9.92
N THR A 22 -21.80 25.18 -10.59
CA THR A 22 -20.70 25.23 -11.56
C THR A 22 -19.35 25.55 -10.93
N ALA A 23 -19.33 26.13 -9.73
CA ALA A 23 -18.09 26.55 -9.06
C ALA A 23 -17.15 25.37 -8.76
N THR A 24 -17.71 24.19 -8.50
CA THR A 24 -16.93 22.95 -8.26
C THR A 24 -16.07 22.59 -9.47
N HIS A 25 -16.65 22.66 -10.66
CA HIS A 25 -15.97 22.37 -11.91
C HIS A 25 -14.89 23.43 -12.21
N ASP A 26 -15.25 24.70 -12.04
CA ASP A 26 -14.32 25.81 -12.31
C ASP A 26 -13.11 25.79 -11.37
N VAL A 27 -13.29 25.44 -10.10
CA VAL A 27 -12.19 25.23 -9.15
C VAL A 27 -11.29 24.09 -9.62
N PHE A 28 -11.87 22.97 -10.05
CA PHE A 28 -11.08 21.83 -10.51
C PHE A 28 -10.20 22.21 -11.71
N ASP A 29 -10.79 22.78 -12.76
CA ASP A 29 -10.09 23.17 -13.98
C ASP A 29 -9.02 24.25 -13.71
N THR A 30 -9.32 25.19 -12.82
CA THR A 30 -8.41 26.29 -12.49
C THR A 30 -7.17 25.80 -11.75
N PHE A 31 -7.31 24.83 -10.84
CA PHE A 31 -6.24 24.50 -9.89
C PHE A 31 -5.46 23.21 -10.22
N MET A 32 -6.06 22.24 -10.90
CA MET A 32 -5.43 20.94 -11.12
C MET A 32 -4.09 21.05 -11.86
N ASP A 33 -4.08 21.62 -13.06
CA ASP A 33 -2.87 21.73 -13.88
C ASP A 33 -1.75 22.57 -13.24
N PRO A 34 -2.04 23.74 -12.66
CA PRO A 34 -1.04 24.49 -11.89
C PRO A 34 -0.47 23.70 -10.70
N LEU A 35 -1.29 22.98 -9.94
CA LEU A 35 -0.84 22.18 -8.80
C LEU A 35 0.06 21.03 -9.25
N ILE A 36 -0.34 20.27 -10.26
CA ILE A 36 0.47 19.16 -10.82
C ILE A 36 1.84 19.69 -11.26
N ARG A 37 1.87 20.80 -12.00
CA ARG A 37 3.14 21.40 -12.45
C ARG A 37 4.01 21.85 -11.29
N SER A 38 3.42 22.40 -10.22
CA SER A 38 4.15 22.79 -9.02
C SER A 38 4.74 21.57 -8.30
N LEU A 39 3.96 20.50 -8.16
CA LEU A 39 4.37 19.27 -7.47
C LEU A 39 5.43 18.48 -8.24
N ARG A 40 5.39 18.47 -9.58
CA ARG A 40 6.43 17.82 -10.39
C ARG A 40 7.81 18.45 -10.22
N ARG A 41 7.87 19.72 -9.80
CA ARG A 41 9.14 20.40 -9.46
C ARG A 41 9.56 20.13 -8.01
N TYR A 42 8.68 19.56 -7.19
CA TYR A 42 8.93 19.21 -5.80
C TYR A 42 9.56 17.80 -5.73
N LEU A 43 10.59 17.67 -4.90
CA LEU A 43 11.55 16.56 -4.93
C LEU A 43 10.88 15.16 -4.93
N GLY A 44 11.23 14.32 -5.91
CA GLY A 44 10.94 12.88 -5.90
C GLY A 44 9.48 12.48 -6.17
N CYS A 45 8.62 13.42 -6.57
CA CYS A 45 7.22 13.15 -6.92
C CYS A 45 7.12 12.59 -8.35
N SER A 46 6.52 11.39 -8.50
CA SER A 46 6.21 10.87 -9.84
C SER A 46 5.05 11.66 -10.47
N PRO A 47 4.85 11.61 -11.80
CA PRO A 47 3.69 12.25 -12.44
C PRO A 47 2.36 11.81 -11.83
N ASP A 48 2.24 10.52 -11.50
CA ASP A 48 1.03 9.93 -10.91
C ASP A 48 0.83 10.41 -9.47
N ASP A 49 1.90 10.44 -8.66
CA ASP A 49 1.85 10.97 -7.29
C ASP A 49 1.45 12.45 -7.28
N ALA A 50 1.94 13.22 -8.26
CA ALA A 50 1.61 14.64 -8.40
C ALA A 50 0.14 14.83 -8.77
N ASN A 51 -0.39 14.01 -9.67
CA ASN A 51 -1.80 14.04 -10.04
C ASN A 51 -2.70 13.66 -8.85
N ALA A 52 -2.42 12.53 -8.20
CA ALA A 52 -3.17 12.07 -7.04
C ALA A 52 -3.15 13.09 -5.89
N SER A 53 -1.98 13.67 -5.59
CA SER A 53 -1.84 14.67 -4.53
C SER A 53 -2.54 15.99 -4.84
N ALA A 54 -2.57 16.41 -6.11
CA ALA A 54 -3.32 17.59 -6.55
C ALA A 54 -4.83 17.34 -6.45
N ALA A 55 -5.31 16.19 -6.94
CA ALA A 55 -6.71 15.80 -6.85
C ALA A 55 -7.18 15.72 -5.39
N ASP A 56 -6.40 15.08 -4.51
CA ASP A 56 -6.69 15.02 -3.07
C ASP A 56 -6.82 16.41 -2.44
N ALA A 57 -5.96 17.35 -2.81
CA ALA A 57 -6.01 18.71 -2.28
C ALA A 57 -7.27 19.45 -2.73
N VAL A 58 -7.61 19.35 -4.02
CA VAL A 58 -8.81 19.97 -4.58
C VAL A 58 -10.05 19.34 -3.95
N PHE A 59 -10.16 18.02 -3.90
CA PHE A 59 -11.31 17.34 -3.28
C PHE A 59 -11.43 17.62 -1.79
N ALA A 60 -10.32 17.75 -1.05
CA ALA A 60 -10.35 18.13 0.35
C ALA A 60 -10.98 19.52 0.54
N TYR A 61 -10.67 20.47 -0.33
CA TYR A 61 -11.31 21.78 -0.34
C TYR A 61 -12.77 21.70 -0.77
N LEU A 62 -13.10 21.02 -1.88
CA LEU A 62 -14.47 20.92 -2.38
C LEU A 62 -15.43 20.28 -1.37
N ARG A 63 -14.96 19.33 -0.56
CA ARG A 63 -15.77 18.70 0.51
C ARG A 63 -16.05 19.63 1.68
N GLN A 64 -15.14 20.56 1.97
CA GLN A 64 -15.19 21.43 3.15
C GLN A 64 -14.62 22.82 2.81
N PRO A 65 -15.29 23.60 1.93
CA PRO A 65 -14.76 24.88 1.48
C PRO A 65 -14.67 25.90 2.63
N GLU A 66 -15.54 25.77 3.64
CA GLU A 66 -15.59 26.58 4.85
C GLU A 66 -14.31 26.55 5.70
N ARG A 67 -13.46 25.52 5.54
CA ARG A 67 -12.19 25.40 6.28
C ARG A 67 -11.11 26.32 5.75
N PHE A 68 -11.29 26.85 4.54
CA PHE A 68 -10.38 27.84 3.99
C PHE A 68 -10.68 29.21 4.61
N ASP A 69 -9.65 29.82 5.21
CA ASP A 69 -9.72 31.19 5.70
C ASP A 69 -8.92 32.11 4.77
N ALA A 70 -9.65 32.92 3.99
CA ALA A 70 -9.08 33.89 3.06
C ALA A 70 -8.25 34.99 3.76
N ARG A 71 -8.41 35.19 5.07
CA ARG A 71 -7.60 36.14 5.85
C ARG A 71 -6.21 35.60 6.17
N GLN A 72 -6.04 34.28 6.21
CA GLN A 72 -4.77 33.63 6.59
C GLN A 72 -3.89 33.30 5.40
N SER A 73 -4.48 32.96 4.25
CA SER A 73 -3.72 32.60 3.05
C SER A 73 -4.55 32.72 1.78
N THR A 74 -3.90 32.72 0.62
CA THR A 74 -4.59 32.55 -0.67
C THR A 74 -4.99 31.10 -0.86
N LEU A 75 -6.09 30.82 -1.59
CA LEU A 75 -6.52 29.44 -1.87
C LEU A 75 -5.43 28.64 -2.59
N TRP A 76 -4.66 29.31 -3.46
CA TRP A 76 -3.47 28.72 -4.09
C TRP A 76 -2.47 28.20 -3.05
N ASN A 77 -2.12 28.99 -2.04
CA ASN A 77 -1.18 28.60 -1.01
C ASN A 77 -1.76 27.50 -0.12
N TYR A 78 -3.04 27.59 0.23
CA TYR A 78 -3.76 26.57 0.99
C TYR A 78 -3.75 25.21 0.28
N LEU A 79 -4.18 25.16 -0.98
CA LEU A 79 -4.19 23.95 -1.79
C LEU A 79 -2.78 23.42 -2.02
N SER A 80 -1.82 24.30 -2.32
CA SER A 80 -0.41 23.92 -2.50
C SER A 80 0.17 23.30 -1.22
N GLN A 81 -0.21 23.79 -0.04
CA GLN A 81 0.26 23.24 1.23
C GLN A 81 -0.30 21.84 1.47
N ILE A 82 -1.60 21.63 1.22
CA ILE A 82 -2.22 20.30 1.32
C ILE A 82 -1.56 19.34 0.35
N ALA A 83 -1.44 19.73 -0.92
CA ALA A 83 -0.90 18.90 -1.97
C ALA A 83 0.57 18.51 -1.71
N ARG A 84 1.39 19.46 -1.21
CA ARG A 84 2.79 19.18 -0.84
C ARG A 84 2.92 18.22 0.33
N ARG A 85 2.08 18.38 1.37
CA ARG A 85 2.06 17.44 2.51
C ARG A 85 1.72 16.03 2.04
N ARG A 86 0.70 15.90 1.17
CA ARG A 86 0.32 14.63 0.56
C ARG A 86 1.43 14.01 -0.27
N ALA A 87 2.04 14.79 -1.17
CA ALA A 87 3.17 14.33 -1.98
C ALA A 87 4.35 13.88 -1.12
N HIS A 88 4.65 14.61 -0.04
CA HIS A 88 5.69 14.24 0.92
C HIS A 88 5.36 12.95 1.67
N ASP A 89 4.12 12.79 2.13
CA ASP A 89 3.68 11.57 2.83
C ASP A 89 3.70 10.34 1.91
N SER A 90 3.27 10.49 0.66
CA SER A 90 3.36 9.46 -0.36
C SER A 90 4.82 9.09 -0.66
N HIS A 91 5.70 10.10 -0.84
CA HIS A 91 7.12 9.87 -1.03
C HIS A 91 7.74 9.13 0.17
N ARG A 92 7.47 9.58 1.40
CA ARG A 92 7.94 8.93 2.63
C ARG A 92 7.46 7.49 2.73
N THR A 93 6.20 7.24 2.41
CA THR A 93 5.61 5.88 2.43
C THR A 93 6.27 4.99 1.40
N ARG A 94 6.47 5.49 0.18
CA ARG A 94 7.18 4.77 -0.88
C ARG A 94 8.64 4.51 -0.52
N THR A 95 9.38 5.51 -0.04
CA THR A 95 10.77 5.31 0.39
C THR A 95 10.87 4.37 1.58
N ALA A 96 9.93 4.43 2.53
CA ALA A 96 9.86 3.47 3.63
C ALA A 96 9.59 2.05 3.11
N ARG A 97 8.68 1.90 2.15
CA ARG A 97 8.39 0.63 1.47
C ARG A 97 9.62 0.11 0.72
N GLU A 98 10.23 0.93 -0.13
CA GLU A 98 11.47 0.59 -0.86
C GLU A 98 12.61 0.25 0.11
N LYS A 99 12.73 0.95 1.25
CA LYS A 99 13.70 0.60 2.31
C LYS A 99 13.36 -0.73 2.97
N ARG A 100 12.09 -1.04 3.28
CA ARG A 100 11.70 -2.36 3.79
C ARG A 100 11.99 -3.46 2.77
N GLU A 101 11.64 -3.23 1.50
CA GLU A 101 11.87 -4.17 0.40
C GLU A 101 13.37 -4.37 0.09
N LYS A 102 14.21 -3.34 0.29
CA LYS A 102 15.66 -3.40 0.08
C LYS A 102 16.48 -3.75 1.33
N ASN A 103 15.90 -3.67 2.53
CA ASN A 103 16.58 -4.03 3.77
C ASN A 103 16.43 -5.55 3.99
N PRO A 104 17.51 -6.34 3.93
CA PRO A 104 17.44 -7.81 4.00
C PRO A 104 16.92 -8.37 5.33
N LEU A 105 16.66 -7.51 6.33
CA LEU A 105 16.17 -7.86 7.66
C LEU A 105 14.67 -7.58 7.87
N THR A 106 13.95 -7.04 6.89
CA THR A 106 12.58 -6.56 7.13
C THR A 106 11.56 -7.25 6.24
N ILE A 107 11.13 -8.44 6.69
CA ILE A 107 9.80 -9.04 6.48
C ILE A 107 9.42 -9.30 5.01
N LEU A 108 9.34 -10.59 4.64
CA LEU A 108 8.88 -11.06 3.34
C LEU A 108 7.34 -10.91 3.19
N GLU A 109 6.82 -9.67 3.18
CA GLU A 109 5.38 -9.41 3.02
C GLU A 109 4.89 -9.83 1.63
N VAL A 110 4.03 -10.84 1.58
CA VAL A 110 3.12 -11.08 0.45
C VAL A 110 1.77 -10.55 0.89
N HIS A 111 1.26 -9.53 0.22
CA HIS A 111 -0.05 -8.95 0.52
C HIS A 111 -1.16 -10.01 0.38
N PRO A 112 -2.00 -10.25 1.41
CA PRO A 112 -3.37 -10.69 1.22
C PRO A 112 -4.30 -9.50 0.91
N PRO A 113 -5.52 -9.74 0.43
CA PRO A 113 -6.52 -8.69 0.22
C PRO A 113 -6.92 -8.02 1.55
N ALA A 114 -7.53 -6.83 1.43
CA ALA A 114 -7.79 -5.85 2.48
C ALA A 114 -8.42 -6.39 3.79
N PRO A 115 -8.22 -5.71 4.94
CA PRO A 115 -8.62 -6.22 6.24
C PRO A 115 -10.09 -5.92 6.51
N ASN A 116 -10.87 -6.97 6.73
CA ASN A 116 -11.98 -6.96 7.68
C ASN A 116 -12.12 -8.38 8.27
N ASN A 117 -12.27 -8.44 9.60
CA ASN A 117 -12.63 -9.61 10.41
C ASN A 117 -11.49 -10.53 10.90
N GLY A 118 -10.87 -10.12 12.03
CA GLY A 118 -9.80 -10.84 12.72
C GLY A 118 -10.19 -12.17 13.42
N LEU A 119 -11.44 -12.63 13.32
CA LEU A 119 -11.86 -13.95 13.84
C LEU A 119 -12.17 -14.94 12.70
N GLU A 120 -12.78 -14.47 11.61
CA GLU A 120 -13.09 -15.28 10.43
C GLU A 120 -11.82 -15.69 9.68
N GLY A 121 -10.81 -14.81 9.62
CA GLY A 121 -9.52 -15.12 8.99
C GLY A 121 -8.75 -16.26 9.65
N PHE A 122 -8.90 -16.47 10.97
CA PHE A 122 -8.23 -17.56 11.69
C PHE A 122 -8.91 -18.92 11.44
N VAL A 123 -10.25 -18.95 11.38
CA VAL A 123 -11.02 -20.16 11.08
C VAL A 123 -10.77 -20.60 9.63
N ILE A 124 -10.75 -19.64 8.70
CA ILE A 124 -10.42 -19.90 7.28
C ILE A 124 -8.98 -20.40 7.15
N ALA A 125 -8.01 -19.77 7.82
CA ALA A 125 -6.62 -20.21 7.80
C ALA A 125 -6.45 -21.63 8.36
N LYS A 126 -7.21 -22.01 9.39
CA LYS A 126 -7.17 -23.36 9.99
C LYS A 126 -7.77 -24.43 9.09
N GLN A 127 -8.94 -24.17 8.50
CA GLN A 127 -9.57 -25.11 7.55
C GLN A 127 -8.72 -25.30 6.29
N LEU A 128 -8.08 -24.22 5.85
CA LEU A 128 -7.13 -24.24 4.75
C LEU A 128 -5.88 -25.05 5.08
N LEU A 129 -5.38 -24.94 6.32
CA LEU A 129 -4.28 -25.76 6.83
C LEU A 129 -4.62 -27.24 6.85
N GLU A 130 -5.83 -27.61 7.32
CA GLU A 130 -6.27 -29.00 7.40
C GLU A 130 -6.38 -29.65 6.01
N ARG A 131 -6.96 -28.94 5.02
CA ARG A 131 -7.02 -29.40 3.62
C ARG A 131 -5.64 -29.49 2.96
N LEU A 132 -4.78 -28.51 3.23
CA LEU A 132 -3.40 -28.52 2.74
C LEU A 132 -2.60 -29.66 3.37
N GLU A 133 -2.80 -29.96 4.65
CA GLU A 133 -2.08 -31.04 5.33
C GLU A 133 -2.39 -32.42 4.75
N GLU A 134 -3.64 -32.67 4.34
CA GLU A 134 -4.01 -33.91 3.65
C GLU A 134 -3.31 -34.02 2.29
N ARG A 135 -3.37 -32.97 1.46
CA ARG A 135 -2.68 -32.94 0.15
C ARG A 135 -1.17 -32.97 0.26
N ILE A 136 -0.61 -32.36 1.29
CA ILE A 136 0.84 -32.36 1.56
C ILE A 136 1.31 -33.76 1.99
N LYS A 137 0.50 -34.50 2.76
CA LYS A 137 0.74 -35.91 3.08
C LYS A 137 0.67 -36.78 1.83
N GLU A 138 -0.31 -36.56 0.97
CA GLU A 138 -0.46 -37.25 -0.31
C GLU A 138 0.70 -36.95 -1.28
N ALA A 139 1.20 -35.72 -1.29
CA ALA A 139 2.34 -35.29 -2.09
C ALA A 139 3.71 -35.76 -1.55
N GLY A 140 3.75 -36.41 -0.38
CA GLY A 140 4.98 -36.97 0.20
C GLY A 140 6.03 -35.92 0.59
N LEU A 141 5.60 -34.71 0.97
CA LEU A 141 6.50 -33.61 1.30
C LEU A 141 7.30 -33.88 2.59
N PRO A 142 8.57 -33.45 2.67
CA PRO A 142 9.38 -33.59 3.90
C PRO A 142 8.75 -32.86 5.08
N GLN A 143 8.83 -33.42 6.29
CA GLN A 143 8.25 -32.83 7.52
C GLN A 143 8.65 -31.36 7.77
N ARG A 144 9.88 -30.98 7.41
CA ARG A 144 10.37 -29.58 7.51
C ARG A 144 9.61 -28.62 6.59
N ASP A 145 9.20 -29.10 5.41
CA ASP A 145 8.49 -28.29 4.42
C ASP A 145 7.06 -28.06 4.89
N ILE A 146 6.46 -29.08 5.51
CA ILE A 146 5.15 -29.00 6.18
C ILE A 146 5.19 -27.96 7.30
N ALA A 147 6.22 -28.02 8.16
CA ALA A 147 6.40 -27.06 9.25
C ALA A 147 6.58 -25.63 8.71
N GLY A 148 7.39 -25.44 7.67
CA GLY A 148 7.56 -24.13 7.02
C GLY A 148 6.27 -23.60 6.39
N ILE A 149 5.48 -24.46 5.74
CA ILE A 149 4.17 -24.08 5.17
C ILE A 149 3.20 -23.68 6.29
N ARG A 150 3.17 -24.42 7.40
CA ARG A 150 2.35 -24.06 8.56
C ARG A 150 2.65 -22.66 9.06
N VAL A 151 3.94 -22.32 9.20
CA VAL A 151 4.34 -20.97 9.61
C VAL A 151 3.88 -19.92 8.60
N ILE A 152 4.01 -20.18 7.28
CA ILE A 152 3.53 -19.25 6.24
C ILE A 152 2.02 -18.99 6.34
N VAL A 153 1.21 -20.03 6.54
CA VAL A 153 -0.25 -19.92 6.59
C VAL A 153 -0.71 -19.26 7.89
N LEU A 154 -0.18 -19.68 9.04
CA LEU A 154 -0.53 -19.13 10.36
C LEU A 154 -0.21 -17.64 10.48
N HIS A 155 0.89 -17.21 9.86
CA HIS A 155 1.32 -15.80 9.87
C HIS A 155 0.78 -14.99 8.69
N GLN A 156 -0.17 -15.54 7.91
CA GLN A 156 -0.74 -14.87 6.73
C GLN A 156 0.35 -14.30 5.79
N GLY A 157 1.45 -15.04 5.62
CA GLY A 157 2.58 -14.63 4.79
C GLY A 157 3.60 -13.70 5.45
N ARG A 158 3.37 -13.21 6.69
CA ARG A 158 4.29 -12.37 7.47
C ARG A 158 5.11 -13.17 8.46
N VAL A 159 6.05 -13.94 7.93
CA VAL A 159 6.80 -14.90 8.74
C VAL A 159 8.03 -14.25 9.41
N PRO A 160 8.17 -14.33 10.76
CA PRO A 160 9.41 -13.99 11.44
C PRO A 160 10.55 -14.92 10.99
N ALA A 161 11.72 -14.36 10.67
CA ALA A 161 12.84 -15.15 10.14
C ALA A 161 13.36 -16.22 11.13
N GLU A 162 13.25 -15.95 12.43
CA GLU A 162 13.64 -16.89 13.48
C GLU A 162 12.69 -18.08 13.56
N GLU A 163 11.37 -17.81 13.54
CA GLU A 163 10.36 -18.86 13.56
C GLU A 163 10.36 -19.72 12.29
N MET A 164 10.65 -19.13 11.13
CA MET A 164 10.90 -19.89 9.91
C MET A 164 12.19 -20.71 9.99
N ALA A 165 13.25 -20.17 10.60
CA ALA A 165 14.49 -20.91 10.77
C ALA A 165 14.28 -22.13 11.67
N ASP A 166 13.52 -21.97 12.75
CA ASP A 166 13.16 -23.07 13.65
C ASP A 166 12.30 -24.12 12.93
N ALA A 167 11.28 -23.69 12.19
CA ALA A 167 10.41 -24.59 11.43
C ALA A 167 11.16 -25.36 10.33
N LEU A 168 12.17 -24.74 9.71
CA LEU A 168 13.00 -25.37 8.67
C LEU A 168 14.20 -26.14 9.23
N GLY A 169 14.45 -26.10 10.55
CA GLY A 169 15.61 -26.73 11.19
C GLY A 169 16.95 -26.03 10.90
N LEU A 170 16.92 -24.75 10.53
CA LEU A 170 18.07 -23.93 10.12
C LEU A 170 18.65 -23.07 11.25
N SER A 171 18.13 -23.18 12.47
CA SER A 171 18.53 -22.37 13.64
C SER A 171 19.99 -22.54 14.04
N HIS A 172 20.64 -23.62 13.60
CA HIS A 172 22.05 -23.91 13.83
C HIS A 172 23.00 -23.10 12.91
N LEU A 173 22.50 -22.50 11.82
CA LEU A 173 23.33 -21.75 10.88
C LEU A 173 23.72 -20.38 11.43
N PRO A 174 24.90 -19.82 11.04
CA PRO A 174 25.27 -18.44 11.34
C PRO A 174 24.21 -17.45 10.84
N PRO A 175 24.00 -16.30 11.50
CA PRO A 175 22.92 -15.36 11.15
C PRO A 175 22.88 -14.94 9.68
N GLY A 176 24.04 -14.74 9.05
CA GLY A 176 24.12 -14.36 7.63
C GLY A 176 23.68 -15.46 6.66
N GLU A 177 24.05 -16.71 6.93
CA GLU A 177 23.72 -17.88 6.10
C GLU A 177 22.28 -18.36 6.37
N ARG A 178 21.85 -18.31 7.63
CA ARG A 178 20.49 -18.64 8.07
C ARG A 178 19.44 -17.87 7.29
N LEU A 179 19.64 -16.56 7.12
CA LEU A 179 18.70 -15.71 6.39
C LEU A 179 18.63 -16.06 4.90
N HIS A 180 19.78 -16.35 4.29
CA HIS A 180 19.84 -16.74 2.88
C HIS A 180 19.07 -18.05 2.64
N GLU A 181 19.31 -19.05 3.47
CA GLU A 181 18.64 -20.34 3.39
C GLU A 181 17.15 -20.24 3.74
N VAL A 182 16.79 -19.54 4.81
CA VAL A 182 15.38 -19.26 5.17
C VAL A 182 14.64 -18.63 3.99
N ARG A 183 15.23 -17.64 3.31
CA ARG A 183 14.62 -16.99 2.16
C ARG A 183 14.45 -17.95 0.99
N ARG A 184 15.50 -18.70 0.65
CA ARG A 184 15.49 -19.67 -0.46
C ARG A 184 14.43 -20.74 -0.24
N HIS A 185 14.36 -21.28 0.97
CA HIS A 185 13.37 -22.28 1.35
C HIS A 185 11.95 -21.70 1.35
N THR A 186 11.76 -20.50 1.91
CA THR A 186 10.44 -19.82 1.92
C THR A 186 9.92 -19.56 0.51
N GLU A 187 10.77 -19.08 -0.41
CA GLU A 187 10.37 -18.86 -1.81
C GLU A 187 9.99 -20.16 -2.53
N ARG A 188 10.73 -21.25 -2.26
CA ARG A 188 10.37 -22.57 -2.78
C ARG A 188 9.01 -23.03 -2.25
N LEU A 189 8.77 -22.89 -0.94
CA LEU A 189 7.49 -23.27 -0.32
C LEU A 189 6.33 -22.41 -0.83
N LYS A 190 6.53 -21.11 -1.07
CA LYS A 190 5.54 -20.23 -1.68
C LYS A 190 5.19 -20.63 -3.12
N ARG A 191 6.16 -21.12 -3.90
CA ARG A 191 5.90 -21.67 -5.25
C ARG A 191 5.13 -22.98 -5.19
N LEU A 192 5.50 -23.88 -4.27
CA LEU A 192 4.78 -25.13 -4.04
C LEU A 192 3.33 -24.86 -3.63
N LEU A 193 3.11 -23.94 -2.69
CA LEU A 193 1.77 -23.50 -2.31
C LEU A 193 1.00 -22.99 -3.52
N ARG A 194 1.54 -22.04 -4.31
CA ARG A 194 0.86 -21.56 -5.53
C ARG A 194 0.49 -22.68 -6.50
N SER A 195 1.37 -23.66 -6.69
CA SER A 195 1.07 -24.82 -7.53
C SER A 195 -0.11 -25.63 -6.99
N LEU A 196 -0.15 -25.87 -5.68
CA LEU A 196 -1.24 -26.61 -5.03
C LEU A 196 -2.56 -25.83 -5.05
N TYR A 197 -2.52 -24.49 -4.96
CA TYR A 197 -3.72 -23.63 -5.07
C TYR A 197 -4.23 -23.48 -6.51
N MET A 198 -3.36 -23.51 -7.53
CA MET A 198 -3.82 -23.39 -8.93
C MET A 198 -4.46 -24.68 -9.46
N GLU A 199 -4.19 -25.83 -8.85
CA GLU A 199 -4.99 -27.04 -9.10
C GLU A 199 -6.44 -26.95 -8.60
N ASP A 200 -6.76 -26.03 -7.67
CA ASP A 200 -8.14 -25.84 -7.19
C ASP A 200 -8.99 -24.95 -8.12
N SER A 201 -8.39 -24.07 -8.93
CA SER A 201 -9.18 -23.18 -9.81
C SER A 201 -9.74 -23.88 -11.05
N ASP A 202 -9.18 -25.03 -11.41
CA ASP A 202 -9.54 -25.76 -12.64
C ASP A 202 -10.58 -26.86 -12.39
N VAL A 203 -11.07 -27.02 -11.16
CA VAL A 203 -12.06 -28.06 -10.77
C VAL A 203 -13.48 -27.51 -10.55
N ASP A 204 -13.65 -26.18 -10.51
CA ASP A 204 -14.96 -25.52 -10.33
C ASP A 204 -15.49 -24.83 -11.62
N SER A 205 -15.11 -25.30 -12.83
CA SER A 205 -15.71 -24.85 -14.11
C SER A 205 -16.60 -25.90 -14.76
#